data_AF-A0A2C2UP68-F1
#
_entry.id   AF-A0A2C2UP68-F1
#
_cell.length_a   1.000
_cell.length_b   1.000
_cell.length_c   1.000
_cell.angle_alpha   90.00
_cell.angle_beta   90.00
_cell.angle_gamma   90.00
#
_symmetry.space_group_name_H-M   'P 1'
#
loop_
_entity.id
_entity.type
_entity.pdbx_description
1 polymer ?
#
loop_
_entity_poly.entity_id
_entity_poly.type
_entity_poly.pdbx_seq_one_letter_code
_entity_poly.pdbx_strand_id
1 'polypeptide(L)'
;MWIIYIGISVKTILEISRTKSYRNVHGILLLTTVSTQSIVLLLNTVFKEFPDIFNLSLLIIGFCSYLVCVFFILYRYIKNSWSIEMDWNNTNCILHGALSISGIACLVTGIISIDTIRLIWRAALIIFITVESIEIYRLFKWIKHYGIKKAIFIYDVTQWSRVFTFAMFYTLTTLIHTHLFIGSIVIDTILNVGVWIVIILLMFELMLCFSDLIKDIKQSTSQIGKENEVSSPI
;
A
#
# COMPACT_ATOMS: atom_id res chain seq x y z
N MET A 1 -17.59 -10.09 7.16
CA MET A 1 -16.42 -9.26 7.52
C MET A 1 -16.28 -8.02 6.65
N TRP A 2 -16.21 -8.14 5.31
CA TRP A 2 -16.03 -6.96 4.43
C TRP A 2 -17.12 -5.88 4.59
N ILE A 3 -18.40 -6.25 4.68
CA ILE A 3 -19.51 -5.29 4.87
C ILE A 3 -19.33 -4.48 6.16
N ILE A 4 -18.94 -5.13 7.26
CA ILE A 4 -18.68 -4.48 8.55
C ILE A 4 -17.49 -3.51 8.41
N TYR A 5 -16.42 -3.95 7.76
CA TYR A 5 -15.23 -3.14 7.51
C TYR A 5 -15.55 -1.88 6.68
N ILE A 6 -16.33 -2.01 5.61
CA ILE A 6 -16.78 -0.86 4.81
C ILE A 6 -17.67 0.08 5.62
N GLY A 7 -18.60 -0.45 6.42
CA GLY A 7 -19.44 0.37 7.29
C GLY A 7 -18.62 1.22 8.27
N ILE A 8 -17.60 0.62 8.90
CA ILE A 8 -16.67 1.34 9.79
C ILE A 8 -15.88 2.39 9.00
N SER A 9 -15.37 2.03 7.83
CA SER A 9 -14.55 2.91 7.01
C SER A 9 -15.31 4.14 6.53
N VAL A 10 -16.56 3.97 6.10
CA VAL A 10 -17.45 5.07 5.71
C VAL A 10 -17.71 5.98 6.91
N LYS A 11 -17.97 5.42 8.10
CA LYS A 11 -18.13 6.20 9.32
C LYS A 11 -16.88 7.04 9.62
N THR A 12 -15.70 6.46 9.50
CA THR A 12 -14.43 7.17 9.71
C THR A 12 -14.23 8.29 8.69
N ILE A 13 -14.53 8.06 7.40
CA ILE A 13 -14.44 9.09 6.36
C ILE A 13 -15.39 10.26 6.66
N LEU A 14 -16.63 9.97 7.06
CA LEU A 14 -17.61 10.98 7.46
C LEU A 14 -17.16 11.75 8.70
N GLU A 15 -16.57 11.07 9.68
CA GLU A 15 -16.05 11.69 10.89
C GLU A 15 -14.87 12.63 10.60
N ILE A 16 -13.93 12.23 9.73
CA ILE A 16 -12.82 13.09 9.26
C ILE A 16 -13.39 14.36 8.62
N SER A 17 -14.40 14.21 7.76
CA SER A 17 -15.05 15.35 7.10
C SER A 17 -15.77 16.28 8.08
N ARG A 18 -16.46 15.73 9.09
CA ARG A 18 -17.21 16.50 10.09
C ARG A 18 -16.31 17.22 11.08
N THR A 19 -15.30 16.53 11.60
CA THR A 19 -14.36 17.05 12.61
C THR A 19 -13.24 17.89 12.00
N LYS A 20 -13.12 17.92 10.66
CA LYS A 20 -12.02 18.55 9.91
C LYS A 20 -10.64 18.03 10.35
N SER A 21 -10.57 16.77 10.82
CA SER A 21 -9.34 16.12 11.32
C SER A 21 -8.43 15.64 10.18
N TYR A 22 -8.18 16.51 9.20
CA TYR A 22 -7.41 16.18 7.99
C TYR A 22 -5.92 15.94 8.27
N ARG A 23 -5.40 16.43 9.41
CA ARG A 23 -3.97 16.33 9.76
C ARG A 23 -3.51 14.88 10.00
N ASN A 24 -4.43 13.98 10.35
CA ASN A 24 -4.13 12.58 10.65
C ASN A 24 -4.42 11.65 9.47
N VAL A 25 -4.73 12.20 8.29
CA VAL A 25 -5.08 11.40 7.12
C VAL A 25 -3.83 10.88 6.41
N HIS A 26 -3.71 9.57 6.23
CA HIS A 26 -2.62 8.93 5.48
C HIS A 26 -3.16 7.78 4.62
N GLY A 27 -2.28 7.14 3.86
CA GLY A 27 -2.63 6.12 2.86
C GLY A 27 -3.39 4.88 3.38
N ILE A 28 -3.49 4.65 4.69
CA ILE A 28 -4.35 3.58 5.24
C ILE A 28 -5.83 3.74 4.85
N LEU A 29 -6.30 4.97 4.61
CA LEU A 29 -7.67 5.18 4.10
C LEU A 29 -7.92 4.42 2.78
N LEU A 30 -6.88 4.26 1.95
CA LEU A 30 -6.98 3.56 0.67
C LEU A 30 -7.13 2.04 0.82
N LEU A 31 -6.99 1.49 2.03
CA LEU A 31 -7.34 0.09 2.29
C LEU A 31 -8.82 -0.19 2.02
N THR A 32 -9.68 0.83 2.06
CA THR A 32 -11.08 0.74 1.58
C THR A 32 -11.18 0.37 0.11
N THR A 33 -10.34 1.01 -0.73
CA THR A 33 -10.25 0.71 -2.15
C THR A 33 -9.64 -0.67 -2.34
N VAL A 34 -8.48 -0.92 -1.72
CA VAL A 34 -7.76 -2.19 -1.86
C VAL A 34 -8.64 -3.37 -1.47
N SER A 35 -9.30 -3.31 -0.31
CA SER A 35 -10.19 -4.38 0.15
C SER A 35 -11.37 -4.61 -0.80
N THR A 36 -11.99 -3.55 -1.31
CA THR A 36 -13.10 -3.66 -2.26
C THR A 36 -12.66 -4.33 -3.56
N GLN A 37 -11.50 -3.94 -4.10
CA GLN A 37 -10.97 -4.56 -5.32
C GLN A 37 -10.48 -5.98 -5.09
N SER A 38 -9.94 -6.30 -3.92
CA SER A 38 -9.62 -7.68 -3.52
C SER A 38 -10.86 -8.58 -3.49
N ILE A 39 -12.04 -8.04 -3.11
CA ILE A 39 -13.30 -8.80 -3.19
C ILE A 39 -13.67 -9.07 -4.65
N VAL A 40 -13.52 -8.08 -5.55
CA VAL A 40 -13.74 -8.32 -7.00
C VAL A 40 -12.84 -9.44 -7.50
N LEU A 41 -11.54 -9.39 -7.19
CA LEU A 41 -10.58 -10.43 -7.59
C LEU A 41 -10.96 -11.80 -7.01
N LEU A 42 -11.30 -11.86 -5.73
CA LEU A 42 -11.69 -13.10 -5.06
C LEU A 42 -12.92 -13.74 -5.73
N LEU A 43 -13.97 -12.94 -5.97
CA LEU A 43 -15.23 -13.43 -6.52
C LEU A 43 -15.02 -14.02 -7.93
N ASN A 44 -14.25 -13.35 -8.79
CA ASN A 44 -13.98 -13.83 -10.15
C ASN A 44 -12.91 -14.95 -10.20
N THR A 45 -12.16 -15.17 -9.12
CA THR A 45 -11.23 -16.30 -9.03
C THR A 45 -11.93 -17.56 -8.53
N VAL A 46 -12.84 -17.42 -7.56
CA VAL A 46 -13.55 -18.55 -6.94
C VAL A 46 -14.74 -19.01 -7.78
N PHE A 47 -15.49 -18.06 -8.35
CA PHE A 47 -16.65 -18.36 -9.18
C PHE A 47 -16.27 -18.25 -10.66
N LYS A 48 -16.52 -19.31 -11.43
CA LYS A 48 -16.20 -19.37 -12.86
C LYS A 48 -16.95 -18.31 -13.68
N GLU A 49 -18.19 -18.03 -13.28
CA GLU A 49 -19.02 -16.97 -13.84
C GLU A 49 -19.63 -16.20 -12.67
N PHE A 50 -19.29 -14.91 -12.55
CA PHE A 50 -19.85 -14.02 -11.54
C PHE A 50 -20.58 -12.86 -12.23
N PRO A 51 -21.77 -12.42 -11.77
CA PRO A 51 -22.56 -11.49 -12.55
C PRO A 51 -21.92 -10.11 -12.71
N ASP A 52 -21.87 -9.62 -13.94
CA ASP A 52 -21.24 -8.36 -14.31
C ASP A 52 -21.79 -7.15 -13.55
N ILE A 53 -23.08 -7.15 -13.22
CA ILE A 53 -23.72 -6.07 -12.47
C ILE A 53 -23.08 -5.88 -11.09
N PHE A 54 -22.71 -6.97 -10.42
CA PHE A 54 -22.07 -6.91 -9.10
C PHE A 54 -20.60 -6.50 -9.23
N ASN A 55 -19.90 -7.03 -10.23
CA ASN A 55 -18.54 -6.63 -10.56
C ASN A 55 -18.44 -5.13 -10.85
N LEU A 56 -19.28 -4.61 -11.75
CA LEU A 56 -19.33 -3.20 -12.09
C LEU A 56 -19.65 -2.33 -10.87
N SER A 57 -20.61 -2.76 -10.04
CA SER A 57 -20.97 -2.03 -8.82
C SER A 57 -19.79 -1.93 -7.85
N LEU A 58 -19.07 -3.03 -7.61
CA LEU A 58 -17.91 -3.05 -6.73
C LEU A 58 -16.74 -2.23 -7.30
N LEU A 59 -16.51 -2.31 -8.61
CA LEU A 59 -15.50 -1.49 -9.30
C LEU A 59 -15.80 0.00 -9.10
N ILE A 60 -17.04 0.44 -9.33
CA ILE A 60 -17.46 1.84 -9.14
C ILE A 60 -17.29 2.26 -7.68
N ILE A 61 -17.73 1.45 -6.72
CA ILE A 61 -17.56 1.74 -5.29
C ILE A 61 -16.08 1.88 -4.94
N GLY A 62 -15.23 1.01 -5.47
CA GLY A 62 -13.78 1.05 -5.26
C GLY A 62 -13.14 2.31 -5.85
N PHE A 63 -13.47 2.69 -7.09
CA PHE A 63 -12.95 3.91 -7.71
C PHE A 63 -13.46 5.19 -7.03
N CYS A 64 -14.74 5.24 -6.64
CA CYS A 64 -15.27 6.36 -5.88
C CYS A 64 -14.56 6.50 -4.52
N SER A 65 -14.37 5.38 -3.82
CA SER A 65 -13.63 5.34 -2.55
C SER A 65 -12.18 5.82 -2.75
N TYR A 66 -11.52 5.38 -3.82
CA TYR A 66 -10.17 5.81 -4.18
C TYR A 66 -10.10 7.33 -4.32
N LEU A 67 -10.96 7.92 -5.15
CA LEU A 67 -10.96 9.36 -5.41
C LEU A 67 -11.20 10.18 -4.13
N VAL A 68 -12.15 9.75 -3.28
CA VAL A 68 -12.43 10.40 -2.00
C VAL A 68 -11.22 10.32 -1.07
N CYS A 69 -10.59 9.15 -0.94
CA CYS A 69 -9.41 8.98 -0.09
C CYS A 69 -8.21 9.79 -0.59
N VAL A 70 -7.94 9.77 -1.90
CA VAL A 70 -6.87 10.58 -2.52
C VAL A 70 -7.11 12.05 -2.28
N PHE A 71 -8.35 12.54 -2.44
CA PHE A 71 -8.70 13.92 -2.16
C PHE A 71 -8.34 14.33 -0.72
N PHE A 72 -8.69 13.53 0.28
CA PHE A 72 -8.35 13.84 1.68
C PHE A 72 -6.84 13.82 1.94
N ILE A 73 -6.11 12.87 1.35
CA ILE A 73 -4.64 12.79 1.47
C ILE A 73 -4.00 14.02 0.85
N LEU A 74 -4.38 14.40 -0.37
CA LEU A 74 -3.83 15.58 -1.04
C LEU A 74 -4.20 16.87 -0.29
N TYR A 75 -5.45 16.99 0.17
CA TYR A 75 -5.90 18.15 0.93
C TYR A 75 -5.08 18.37 2.21
N ARG A 76 -4.70 17.29 2.91
CA ARG A 76 -3.80 17.35 4.08
C ARG A 76 -2.47 18.03 3.73
N TYR A 77 -1.85 17.62 2.63
CA TYR A 77 -0.51 18.09 2.22
C TYR A 77 -0.52 19.48 1.57
N ILE A 78 -1.64 19.89 0.96
CA ILE A 78 -1.79 21.23 0.39
C ILE A 78 -2.07 22.27 1.49
N LYS A 79 -2.90 21.93 2.47
CA LYS A 79 -3.39 22.91 3.46
C LYS A 79 -2.46 23.13 4.64
N ASN A 80 -1.74 22.10 5.07
CA ASN A 80 -0.91 22.17 6.27
C ASN A 80 0.55 22.35 5.88
N SER A 81 1.32 23.10 6.66
CA SER A 81 2.78 23.02 6.58
C SER A 81 3.20 21.62 6.97
N TRP A 82 4.04 21.00 6.15
CA TRP A 82 4.53 19.65 6.36
C TRP A 82 5.99 19.59 5.98
N SER A 83 6.72 18.71 6.66
CA SER A 83 8.08 18.35 6.31
C SER A 83 8.10 16.92 5.81
N ILE A 84 8.81 16.67 4.70
CA ILE A 84 8.93 15.31 4.12
C ILE A 84 9.51 14.33 5.14
N GLU A 85 10.40 14.80 6.01
CA GLU A 85 11.11 13.99 7.00
C GLU A 85 10.23 13.52 8.16
N MET A 86 9.25 14.32 8.58
CA MET A 86 8.45 14.04 9.79
C MET A 86 7.00 13.66 9.48
N ASP A 87 6.41 14.20 8.40
CA ASP A 87 4.96 14.13 8.17
C ASP A 87 4.55 13.21 7.01
N TRP A 88 5.50 12.82 6.15
CA TRP A 88 5.24 11.85 5.10
C TRP A 88 5.16 10.44 5.70
N ASN A 89 4.01 9.78 5.54
CA ASN A 89 3.76 8.47 6.12
C ASN A 89 4.05 7.36 5.10
N ASN A 90 4.70 6.27 5.54
CA ASN A 90 5.07 5.13 4.69
C ASN A 90 3.87 4.56 3.93
N THR A 91 2.69 4.57 4.56
CA THR A 91 1.46 4.01 3.98
C THR A 91 0.95 4.81 2.78
N ASN A 92 1.50 6.00 2.50
CA ASN A 92 1.16 6.75 1.28
C ASN A 92 1.57 6.01 0.00
N CYS A 93 2.49 5.03 0.05
CA CYS A 93 2.74 4.14 -1.08
C CYS A 93 1.50 3.35 -1.53
N ILE A 94 0.49 3.19 -0.67
CA ILE A 94 -0.80 2.58 -1.03
C ILE A 94 -1.50 3.36 -2.15
N LEU A 95 -1.17 4.64 -2.41
CA LEU A 95 -1.69 5.41 -3.54
C LEU A 95 -1.56 4.68 -4.88
N HIS A 96 -0.35 4.29 -5.27
CA HIS A 96 -0.16 3.59 -6.55
C HIS A 96 -0.64 2.13 -6.48
N GLY A 97 -0.53 1.47 -5.32
CA GLY A 97 -0.97 0.08 -5.16
C GLY A 97 -2.49 -0.08 -5.24
N ALA A 98 -3.26 0.85 -4.66
CA ALA A 98 -4.72 0.86 -4.74
C ALA A 98 -5.22 1.02 -6.19
N LEU A 99 -4.54 1.87 -6.97
CA LEU A 99 -4.84 2.00 -8.40
C LEU A 99 -4.41 0.77 -9.19
N SER A 100 -3.28 0.15 -8.82
CA SER A 100 -2.76 -1.05 -9.46
C SER A 100 -3.71 -2.24 -9.30
N ILE A 101 -4.16 -2.53 -8.06
CA ILE A 101 -5.14 -3.60 -7.82
C ILE A 101 -6.50 -3.31 -8.47
N SER A 102 -6.90 -2.04 -8.57
CA SER A 102 -8.10 -1.65 -9.32
C SER A 102 -7.95 -1.97 -10.82
N GLY A 103 -6.78 -1.73 -11.40
CA GLY A 103 -6.47 -2.13 -12.77
C GLY A 103 -6.52 -3.64 -13.00
N ILE A 104 -6.01 -4.43 -12.03
CA ILE A 104 -6.09 -5.91 -12.10
C ILE A 104 -7.55 -6.36 -12.02
N ALA A 105 -8.35 -5.76 -11.13
CA ALA A 105 -9.78 -6.08 -11.03
C ALA A 105 -10.53 -5.77 -12.33
N CYS A 106 -10.22 -4.65 -12.99
CA CYS A 106 -10.75 -4.34 -14.32
C CYS A 106 -10.38 -5.40 -15.37
N LEU A 107 -9.14 -5.90 -15.36
CA LEU A 107 -8.68 -6.95 -16.28
C LEU A 107 -9.41 -8.28 -16.04
N VAL A 108 -9.48 -8.72 -14.79
CA VAL A 108 -10.06 -10.01 -14.41
C VAL A 108 -11.56 -10.05 -14.69
N THR A 109 -12.26 -8.94 -14.50
CA THR A 109 -13.71 -8.87 -14.78
C THR A 109 -14.02 -8.82 -16.28
N GLY A 110 -13.10 -8.34 -17.13
CA GLY A 110 -13.33 -8.22 -18.57
C GLY A 110 -14.38 -7.18 -18.99
N ILE A 111 -15.00 -6.47 -18.03
CA ILE A 111 -16.06 -5.48 -18.28
C ILE A 111 -15.50 -4.18 -18.87
N ILE A 112 -14.27 -3.83 -18.49
CA ILE A 112 -13.65 -2.56 -18.81
C ILE A 112 -12.73 -2.71 -20.02
N SER A 113 -12.80 -1.75 -20.95
CA SER A 113 -11.97 -1.78 -22.16
C SER A 113 -10.47 -1.78 -21.83
N ILE A 114 -9.68 -2.47 -22.67
CA ILE A 114 -8.23 -2.52 -22.50
C ILE A 114 -7.58 -1.14 -22.56
N ASP A 115 -8.14 -0.21 -23.32
CA ASP A 115 -7.61 1.16 -23.43
C ASP A 115 -7.82 1.95 -22.13
N THR A 116 -8.97 1.79 -21.47
CA THR A 116 -9.19 2.34 -20.12
C THR A 116 -8.22 1.74 -19.10
N ILE A 117 -7.96 0.44 -19.17
CA ILE A 117 -7.02 -0.24 -18.28
C ILE A 117 -5.58 0.27 -18.50
N ARG A 118 -5.19 0.50 -19.76
CA ARG A 118 -3.90 1.13 -20.08
C ARG A 118 -3.79 2.54 -19.51
N LEU A 119 -4.88 3.33 -19.50
CA LEU A 119 -4.89 4.64 -18.83
C LEU A 119 -4.72 4.51 -17.32
N ILE A 120 -5.39 3.54 -16.69
CA ILE A 120 -5.22 3.23 -15.26
C ILE A 120 -3.76 2.87 -14.96
N TRP A 121 -3.13 2.03 -15.79
CA TRP A 121 -1.72 1.68 -15.63
C TRP A 121 -0.78 2.87 -15.77
N ARG A 122 -0.99 3.74 -16.77
CA ARG A 122 -0.20 4.97 -16.91
C ARG A 122 -0.33 5.87 -15.69
N ALA A 123 -1.55 6.03 -15.18
CA ALA A 123 -1.80 6.78 -13.96
C ALA A 123 -1.10 6.13 -12.75
N ALA A 124 -1.16 4.80 -12.62
CA ALA A 124 -0.47 4.06 -11.56
C ALA A 124 1.06 4.23 -11.64
N LEU A 125 1.64 4.20 -12.85
CA LEU A 125 3.07 4.43 -13.08
C LEU A 125 3.49 5.85 -12.68
N ILE A 126 2.71 6.87 -13.04
CA ILE A 126 3.00 8.26 -12.67
C ILE A 126 2.97 8.42 -11.14
N ILE A 127 1.95 7.87 -10.48
CA ILE A 127 1.82 7.92 -9.02
C ILE A 127 2.95 7.12 -8.36
N PHE A 128 3.30 5.96 -8.91
CA PHE A 128 4.43 5.14 -8.44
C PHE A 128 5.73 5.94 -8.45
N ILE A 129 6.10 6.52 -9.59
CA ILE A 129 7.32 7.34 -9.71
C ILE A 129 7.28 8.50 -8.71
N THR A 130 6.13 9.17 -8.57
CA THR A 130 5.99 10.31 -7.66
C THR A 130 6.19 9.91 -6.20
N VAL A 131 5.47 8.89 -5.73
CA VAL A 131 5.53 8.44 -4.34
C VAL A 131 6.92 7.88 -4.01
N GLU A 132 7.46 7.03 -4.86
CA GLU A 132 8.77 6.42 -4.61
C GLU A 132 9.91 7.46 -4.67
N SER A 133 9.80 8.48 -5.51
CA SER A 133 10.76 9.60 -5.50
C SER A 133 10.75 10.38 -4.18
N ILE A 134 9.56 10.62 -3.60
CA ILE A 134 9.42 11.28 -2.29
C ILE A 134 10.03 10.41 -1.19
N GLU A 135 9.78 9.11 -1.23
CA GLU A 135 10.31 8.12 -0.29
C GLU A 135 11.85 8.03 -0.33
N ILE A 136 12.43 7.95 -1.53
CA ILE A 136 13.88 7.94 -1.74
C ILE A 136 14.49 9.25 -1.20
N TYR A 137 13.87 10.39 -1.52
CA TYR A 137 14.33 11.69 -1.02
C TYR A 137 14.27 11.79 0.50
N ARG A 138 13.18 11.30 1.12
CA ARG A 138 13.04 11.23 2.58
C ARG A 138 14.12 10.36 3.20
N LEU A 139 14.40 9.20 2.62
CA LEU A 139 15.46 8.30 3.07
C LEU A 139 16.84 8.98 3.04
N PHE A 140 17.17 9.69 1.95
CA PHE A 140 18.44 10.43 1.86
C PHE A 140 18.58 11.46 2.97
N LYS A 141 17.51 12.19 3.29
CA LYS A 141 17.51 13.17 4.38
C LYS A 141 17.64 12.53 5.76
N TRP A 142 16.94 11.44 6.01
CA TRP A 142 17.05 10.69 7.26
C TRP A 142 18.45 10.11 7.46
N ILE A 143 19.06 9.55 6.41
CA ILE A 143 20.46 9.07 6.46
C ILE A 143 21.40 10.22 6.85
N LYS A 144 21.20 11.40 6.28
CA LYS A 144 22.01 12.59 6.60
C LYS A 144 21.85 13.06 8.05
N HIS A 145 20.64 12.96 8.63
CA HIS A 145 20.36 13.51 9.96
C HIS A 145 20.58 12.51 11.10
N TYR A 146 20.20 11.24 10.92
CA TYR A 146 20.19 10.21 11.98
C TYR A 146 21.21 9.07 11.77
N GLY A 147 21.85 9.03 10.60
CA GLY A 147 22.80 7.99 10.22
C GLY A 147 22.16 6.70 9.72
N ILE A 148 22.93 5.92 8.94
CA ILE A 148 22.47 4.72 8.20
C ILE A 148 21.84 3.66 9.12
N LYS A 149 22.44 3.42 10.30
CA LYS A 149 21.97 2.38 11.23
C LYS A 149 20.56 2.64 11.77
N LYS A 150 20.24 3.89 12.09
CA LYS A 150 18.90 4.26 12.60
C LYS A 150 17.90 4.48 11.48
N ALA A 151 18.35 4.81 10.27
CA ALA A 151 17.45 5.09 9.15
C ALA A 151 16.92 3.82 8.45
N ILE A 152 17.70 2.73 8.39
CA ILE A 152 17.38 1.55 7.56
C ILE A 152 17.02 0.30 8.38
N PHE A 153 17.58 0.13 9.58
CA PHE A 153 17.45 -1.12 10.36
C PHE A 153 16.36 -1.08 11.44
N ILE A 154 15.38 -0.17 11.30
CA ILE A 154 14.20 -0.13 12.17
C ILE A 154 13.05 -0.80 11.44
N TYR A 155 12.52 -1.86 12.03
CA TYR A 155 11.32 -2.53 11.54
C TYR A 155 10.09 -1.68 11.86
N ASP A 156 9.24 -1.49 10.86
CA ASP A 156 7.92 -0.88 11.02
C ASP A 156 6.92 -1.67 10.18
N VAL A 157 5.82 -2.14 10.78
CA VAL A 157 4.80 -2.95 10.12
C VAL A 157 4.24 -2.26 8.86
N THR A 158 4.27 -0.92 8.81
CA THR A 158 3.85 -0.16 7.63
C THR A 158 4.73 -0.41 6.40
N GLN A 159 5.96 -0.92 6.54
CA GLN A 159 6.86 -1.25 5.42
C GLN A 159 6.29 -2.38 4.55
N TRP A 160 5.50 -3.29 5.11
CA TRP A 160 4.79 -4.33 4.35
C TRP A 160 3.86 -3.77 3.28
N SER A 161 3.33 -2.56 3.49
CA SER A 161 2.49 -1.89 2.49
C SER A 161 3.26 -1.65 1.19
N ARG A 162 4.57 -1.41 1.25
CA ARG A 162 5.42 -1.22 0.07
C ARG A 162 5.63 -2.52 -0.70
N VAL A 163 5.90 -3.63 -0.01
CA VAL A 163 6.02 -4.96 -0.66
C VAL A 163 4.74 -5.28 -1.43
N PHE A 164 3.59 -5.06 -0.78
CA PHE A 164 2.28 -5.22 -1.41
C PHE A 164 2.09 -4.31 -2.62
N THR A 165 2.38 -3.01 -2.52
CA THR A 165 2.12 -2.06 -3.62
C THR A 165 3.03 -2.30 -4.82
N PHE A 166 4.29 -2.67 -4.60
CA PHE A 166 5.21 -3.07 -5.68
C PHE A 166 4.74 -4.35 -6.37
N ALA A 167 4.33 -5.36 -5.59
CA ALA A 167 3.79 -6.60 -6.15
C ALA A 167 2.53 -6.34 -7.00
N MET A 168 1.60 -5.50 -6.52
CA MET A 168 0.39 -5.16 -7.30
C MET A 168 0.72 -4.40 -8.58
N PHE A 169 1.66 -3.46 -8.53
CA PHE A 169 2.08 -2.72 -9.73
C PHE A 169 2.79 -3.63 -10.74
N TYR A 170 3.65 -4.53 -10.26
CA TYR A 170 4.29 -5.56 -11.09
C TYR A 170 3.24 -6.46 -11.73
N THR A 171 2.30 -7.01 -10.97
CA THR A 171 1.23 -7.88 -11.49
C THR A 171 0.39 -7.16 -12.54
N LEU A 172 -0.04 -5.92 -12.29
CA LEU A 172 -0.76 -5.14 -13.31
C LEU A 172 0.07 -5.00 -14.60
N THR A 173 1.37 -4.74 -14.45
CA THR A 173 2.28 -4.60 -15.60
C THR A 173 2.44 -5.90 -16.37
N THR A 174 2.52 -7.07 -15.69
CA THR A 174 2.60 -8.38 -16.37
C THR A 174 1.36 -8.71 -17.19
N LEU A 175 0.19 -8.23 -16.75
CA LEU A 175 -1.09 -8.54 -17.39
C LEU A 175 -1.42 -7.57 -18.54
N ILE A 176 -0.66 -6.48 -18.71
CA ILE A 176 -0.89 -5.50 -19.76
C ILE A 176 0.06 -5.75 -20.92
N HIS A 177 -0.52 -5.92 -22.11
CA HIS A 177 0.22 -5.89 -23.38
C HIS A 177 0.01 -4.55 -24.08
N THR A 178 1.13 -3.90 -24.42
CA THR A 178 1.20 -2.63 -25.13
C THR A 178 1.79 -2.84 -26.52
N HIS A 179 1.11 -2.33 -27.54
CA HIS A 179 1.61 -2.35 -28.93
C HIS A 179 2.52 -1.15 -29.27
N LEU A 180 2.64 -0.16 -28.37
CA LEU A 180 3.50 1.01 -28.59
C LEU A 180 4.94 0.68 -28.19
N PHE A 181 5.90 0.96 -29.08
CA PHE A 181 7.33 0.67 -28.92
C PHE A 181 7.97 1.24 -27.64
N ILE A 182 7.61 2.47 -27.27
CA ILE A 182 8.09 3.09 -26.02
C ILE A 182 7.45 2.41 -24.80
N GLY A 183 6.17 2.02 -24.93
CA GLY A 183 5.47 1.29 -23.88
C GLY A 183 6.09 -0.09 -23.65
N SER A 184 6.49 -0.80 -24.71
CA SER A 184 7.08 -2.12 -24.58
C SER A 184 8.43 -2.07 -23.87
N ILE A 185 9.31 -1.12 -24.19
CA ILE A 185 10.61 -0.97 -23.49
C ILE A 185 10.41 -0.72 -21.99
N VAL A 186 9.48 0.16 -21.62
CA VAL A 186 9.20 0.48 -20.21
C VAL A 186 8.65 -0.75 -19.49
N ILE A 187 7.68 -1.45 -20.10
CA ILE A 187 7.11 -2.67 -19.54
C ILE A 187 8.19 -3.74 -19.38
N ASP A 188 8.98 -4.02 -20.43
CA ASP A 188 10.04 -5.04 -20.40
C ASP A 188 11.08 -4.73 -19.31
N THR A 189 11.43 -3.47 -19.14
CA THR A 189 12.35 -3.03 -18.06
C THR A 189 11.74 -3.29 -16.68
N ILE A 190 10.47 -2.91 -16.47
CA ILE A 190 9.76 -3.14 -15.21
C ILE A 190 9.64 -4.64 -14.93
N LEU A 191 9.38 -5.47 -15.95
CA LEU A 191 9.24 -6.91 -15.78
C LEU A 191 10.57 -7.58 -15.43
N ASN A 192 11.66 -7.20 -16.11
CA ASN A 192 12.97 -7.78 -15.88
C ASN A 192 13.57 -7.39 -14.52
N VAL A 193 13.38 -6.14 -14.09
CA VAL A 193 13.98 -5.63 -12.85
C VAL A 193 13.02 -5.75 -11.66
N GLY A 194 11.73 -5.54 -11.89
CA GLY A 194 10.71 -5.41 -10.83
C GLY A 194 10.55 -6.68 -9.99
N VAL A 195 10.63 -7.87 -10.60
CA VAL A 195 10.55 -9.14 -9.85
C VAL A 195 11.67 -9.24 -8.81
N TRP A 196 12.90 -8.88 -9.18
CA TRP A 196 14.04 -8.90 -8.27
C TRP A 196 13.90 -7.86 -7.16
N ILE A 197 13.38 -6.67 -7.48
CA ILE A 197 13.09 -5.64 -6.47
C ILE A 197 12.09 -6.17 -5.43
N VAL A 198 10.98 -6.78 -5.88
CA VAL A 198 9.95 -7.33 -4.98
C VAL A 198 10.54 -8.42 -4.08
N ILE A 199 11.33 -9.35 -4.64
CA ILE A 199 11.96 -10.44 -3.88
C ILE A 199 12.95 -9.89 -2.85
N ILE A 200 13.82 -8.96 -3.24
CA ILE A 200 14.81 -8.37 -2.34
C ILE A 200 14.11 -7.62 -1.20
N LEU A 201 13.08 -6.82 -1.51
CA LEU A 201 12.28 -6.13 -0.49
C LEU A 201 11.63 -7.12 0.47
N LEU A 202 11.01 -8.19 -0.05
CA LEU A 202 10.39 -9.22 0.78
C LEU A 202 11.40 -9.90 1.70
N MET A 203 12.57 -10.28 1.18
CA MET A 203 13.62 -10.90 1.99
C MET A 203 14.12 -9.96 3.09
N PHE A 204 14.29 -8.68 2.76
CA PHE A 204 14.71 -7.67 3.72
C PHE A 204 13.68 -7.47 4.84
N GLU A 205 12.40 -7.33 4.50
CA GLU A 205 11.31 -7.19 5.49
C GLU A 205 11.18 -8.42 6.39
N LEU A 206 11.32 -9.62 5.83
CA LEU A 206 11.33 -10.85 6.63
C LEU A 206 12.50 -10.87 7.61
N MET A 207 13.71 -10.51 7.17
CA MET A 207 14.88 -10.44 8.04
C MET A 207 14.70 -9.45 9.20
N LEU A 208 14.13 -8.27 8.91
CA LEU A 208 13.81 -7.28 9.95
C LEU A 208 12.76 -7.79 10.93
N CYS A 209 11.67 -8.37 10.42
CA CYS A 209 10.60 -8.95 11.23
C CYS A 209 11.13 -10.05 12.17
N PHE A 210 11.95 -10.98 11.67
CA PHE A 210 12.56 -12.01 12.52
C PHE A 210 13.51 -11.42 13.56
N SER A 211 14.32 -10.42 13.17
CA SER A 211 15.25 -9.76 14.09
C SER A 211 14.51 -9.05 15.22
N ASP A 212 13.35 -8.47 14.95
CA ASP A 212 12.51 -7.80 15.94
C ASP A 212 11.83 -8.81 16.87
N LEU A 213 11.23 -9.86 16.30
CA LEU A 213 10.61 -10.94 17.07
C LEU A 213 11.60 -11.62 18.05
N ILE A 214 12.85 -11.85 17.62
CA ILE A 214 13.90 -12.42 18.49
C ILE A 214 14.23 -11.47 19.64
N LYS A 215 14.27 -10.16 19.40
CA LYS A 215 14.52 -9.17 20.46
C LYS A 215 13.39 -9.16 21.48
N ASP A 216 12.14 -9.19 21.02
CA ASP A 216 10.96 -9.20 21.89
C ASP A 216 10.91 -10.46 22.76
N ILE A 217 11.17 -11.63 22.17
CA ILE A 217 11.25 -12.90 22.91
C ILE A 217 12.35 -12.83 23.98
N LYS A 218 13.52 -12.28 23.64
CA LYS A 218 14.64 -12.15 24.57
C LYS A 218 14.34 -11.19 25.72
N GLN A 219 13.63 -10.08 25.44
CA GLN A 219 13.21 -9.13 26.48
C GLN A 219 12.16 -9.74 27.41
N SER A 220 11.15 -10.42 26.87
CA SER A 220 10.13 -11.11 27.67
C SER A 220 10.74 -12.18 28.58
N THR A 221 11.65 -13.00 28.06
CA THR A 221 12.37 -14.00 28.85
C THR A 221 13.21 -13.38 29.97
N SER A 222 13.86 -12.25 29.70
CA SER A 222 14.65 -11.52 30.71
C SER A 222 13.79 -10.88 31.80
N GLN A 223 12.54 -10.48 31.50
CA GLN A 223 11.62 -9.92 32.48
C GLN A 223 11.07 -11.01 33.42
N ILE A 224 10.68 -12.16 32.86
CA ILE A 224 10.19 -13.32 33.64
C ILE A 224 11.27 -13.83 34.61
N GLY A 225 12.54 -13.88 34.18
CA GLY A 225 13.65 -14.26 35.06
C GLY A 225 13.83 -13.33 36.28
N LYS A 226 13.63 -12.02 36.09
CA LYS A 226 13.73 -11.03 37.17
C LYS A 226 12.54 -11.07 38.13
N GLU A 227 11.34 -11.39 37.63
CA GLU A 227 10.14 -11.49 38.47
C GLU A 227 10.16 -12.71 39.40
N ASN A 228 10.78 -13.81 38.95
CA ASN A 228 10.97 -15.03 39.75
C ASN A 228 12.06 -14.88 40.83
N GLU A 229 13.07 -14.03 40.62
CA GLU A 229 14.08 -13.72 41.65
C GLU A 229 13.51 -12.82 42.77
N VAL A 230 12.57 -11.93 42.45
CA VAL A 230 11.96 -10.99 43.42
C VAL A 230 10.85 -11.64 44.26
N SER A 231 10.22 -12.70 43.76
CA SER A 231 9.10 -13.40 44.42
C SER A 231 9.51 -14.59 45.29
N SER A 232 10.80 -14.86 45.45
CA SER A 232 11.33 -15.86 46.39
C SER A 232 11.48 -15.22 47.79
N PRO A 233 10.59 -15.46 48.75
CA PRO A 233 10.76 -14.96 50.12
C PRO A 233 11.82 -15.83 50.81
N ILE A 234 12.77 -15.16 51.46
CA ILE A 234 13.64 -15.76 52.49
C ILE A 234 12.79 -16.07 53.72
#